data_AF-A0A7V9L566-F1
#
_entry.id   AF-A0A7V9L566-F1
#
_cell.length_a   1.000
_cell.length_b   1.000
_cell.length_c   1.000
_cell.angle_alpha   90.00
_cell.angle_beta   90.00
_cell.angle_gamma   90.00
#
_symmetry.space_group_name_H-M   'P 1'
#
loop_
_entity.id
_entity.type
_entity.pdbx_description
1 polymer ?
#
loop_
_entity_poly.entity_id
_entity_poly.type
_entity_poly.pdbx_seq_one_letter_code
_entity_poly.pdbx_strand_id
1 'polypeptide(L)'
;MRIAHSLITSLILSVSTLATVGCATGNEDDFSETDDEASSSGKLSFWQASDGQWHFNLKSGNGAILLTSEAYKARTGAINGALSTLENGVDSAMYVVKPAAKGFVVNLKAANGEVITYSQVYATKSSATRAVTSSVKAVTSLLDKREAAAGARTEVLVGDSGQFRFNVFAKNGQIILSSEQYTTEAAAFNGAMAVQSEGQNASAYTLKQNTAGGFFFNVKALNGEVIGTSQQYTTKASATDAMASLQSLLKTLVVL
;
A
#
# COMPACT_ATOMS: atom_id res chain seq x y z
N MET A 1 23.56 3.12 13.52
CA MET A 1 23.39 4.48 12.99
C MET A 1 23.76 4.47 11.52
N ARG A 2 22.77 4.28 10.63
CA ARG A 2 22.88 4.49 9.18
C ARG A 2 21.66 5.32 8.79
N ILE A 3 21.92 6.57 8.42
CA ILE A 3 20.95 7.55 7.97
C ILE A 3 21.13 7.69 6.46
N ALA A 4 20.00 7.57 5.76
CA ALA A 4 19.63 8.14 4.46
C ALA A 4 20.40 7.80 3.16
N HIS A 5 19.60 7.89 2.09
CA HIS A 5 19.86 7.94 0.65
C HIS A 5 19.60 6.60 -0.06
N SER A 6 18.43 6.41 -0.69
CA SER A 6 18.05 7.03 -1.98
C SER A 6 19.14 6.78 -3.01
N LEU A 7 18.86 5.89 -3.97
CA LEU A 7 19.44 5.78 -5.32
C LEU A 7 18.98 4.45 -5.96
N ILE A 8 17.70 4.37 -6.35
CA ILE A 8 17.33 3.45 -7.44
C ILE A 8 17.78 4.16 -8.71
N THR A 9 18.99 3.82 -9.13
CA THR A 9 19.59 4.34 -10.35
C THR A 9 18.90 3.66 -11.52
N SER A 10 17.96 4.37 -12.14
CA SER A 10 17.26 3.94 -13.35
C SER A 10 18.25 3.88 -14.51
N LEU A 11 18.76 2.67 -14.81
CA LEU A 11 19.55 2.40 -16.01
C LEU A 11 18.60 2.06 -17.16
N ILE A 12 18.10 3.08 -17.84
CA ILE A 12 17.38 2.89 -19.11
C ILE A 12 18.44 2.63 -20.19
N LEU A 13 18.69 1.36 -20.48
CA LEU A 13 19.46 0.95 -21.66
C LEU A 13 18.49 0.84 -22.84
N SER A 14 18.38 1.92 -23.62
CA SER A 14 17.63 1.92 -24.88
C SER A 14 18.39 1.15 -25.96
N VAL A 15 18.13 -0.15 -26.07
CA VAL A 15 18.51 -0.93 -27.26
C VAL A 15 17.36 -0.84 -28.26
N SER A 16 17.56 -0.01 -29.28
CA SER A 16 16.74 0.00 -30.49
C SER A 16 17.42 -0.89 -31.53
N THR A 17 16.79 -2.02 -31.90
CA THR A 17 17.11 -2.72 -33.15
C THR A 17 15.90 -3.47 -33.72
N LEU A 18 15.55 -3.01 -34.92
CA LEU A 18 15.03 -3.68 -36.11
C LEU A 18 14.04 -4.85 -35.95
N ALA A 19 12.82 -4.57 -36.44
CA ALA A 19 11.85 -5.58 -36.86
C ALA A 19 12.42 -6.47 -37.96
N THR A 20 12.34 -7.78 -37.77
CA THR A 20 12.32 -8.77 -38.85
C THR A 20 10.96 -9.45 -38.84
N VAL A 21 10.23 -9.27 -39.95
CA VAL A 21 8.98 -9.97 -40.25
C VAL A 21 9.26 -11.46 -40.41
N GLY A 22 8.59 -12.27 -39.59
CA GLY A 22 8.55 -13.72 -39.74
C GLY A 22 7.14 -14.22 -39.46
N CYS A 23 6.38 -14.49 -40.53
CA CYS A 23 5.12 -15.22 -40.45
C CYS A 23 5.39 -16.67 -40.00
N ALA A 24 4.77 -17.13 -38.91
CA ALA A 24 4.42 -18.53 -38.74
C ALA A 24 3.32 -18.70 -37.68
N THR A 25 2.33 -19.49 -38.08
CA THR A 25 1.06 -19.82 -37.43
C THR A 25 1.20 -20.80 -36.26
N GLY A 26 0.37 -20.64 -35.23
CA GLY A 26 0.08 -21.73 -34.28
C GLY A 26 -0.58 -21.28 -32.99
N ASN A 27 -1.92 -21.30 -32.96
CA ASN A 27 -2.81 -21.33 -31.78
C ASN A 27 -2.22 -20.90 -30.42
N GLU A 28 -2.39 -19.62 -30.10
CA GLU A 28 -2.19 -19.08 -28.76
C GLU A 28 -3.56 -18.75 -28.18
N ASP A 29 -3.88 -19.30 -27.01
CA ASP A 29 -4.98 -18.81 -26.17
C ASP A 29 -4.63 -17.38 -25.75
N ASP A 30 -5.11 -16.48 -26.58
CA ASP A 30 -5.22 -15.02 -26.52
C ASP A 30 -5.29 -14.48 -25.09
N PHE A 31 -4.12 -14.19 -24.52
CA PHE A 31 -4.01 -13.19 -23.48
C PHE A 31 -3.67 -11.88 -24.19
N SER A 32 -4.72 -11.18 -24.62
CA SER A 32 -4.59 -9.92 -25.33
C SER A 32 -3.73 -8.94 -24.52
N GLU A 33 -2.52 -8.69 -24.99
CA GLU A 33 -1.75 -7.50 -24.64
C GLU A 33 -2.41 -6.31 -25.34
N THR A 34 -3.50 -5.81 -24.76
CA THR A 34 -3.95 -4.46 -25.08
C THR A 34 -3.16 -3.49 -24.22
N ASP A 35 -2.10 -2.94 -24.82
CA ASP A 35 -1.38 -1.76 -24.34
C ASP A 35 -2.27 -0.51 -24.47
N ASP A 36 -3.38 -0.47 -23.72
CA ASP A 36 -4.23 0.71 -23.61
C ASP A 36 -4.38 1.16 -22.16
N GLU A 37 -3.84 2.36 -21.94
CA GLU A 37 -3.75 3.17 -20.74
C GLU A 37 -5.09 3.37 -20.01
N ALA A 38 -5.20 2.70 -18.86
CA ALA A 38 -5.42 3.41 -17.60
C ALA A 38 -4.47 2.81 -16.56
N SER A 39 -3.25 3.36 -16.52
CA SER A 39 -2.24 3.17 -15.47
C SER A 39 -2.87 3.13 -14.07
N SER A 40 -3.17 1.93 -13.60
CA SER A 40 -3.48 1.67 -12.20
C SER A 40 -2.31 0.92 -11.61
N SER A 41 -1.67 1.52 -10.61
CA SER A 41 -0.63 0.88 -9.81
C SER A 41 -1.15 -0.43 -9.22
N GLY A 42 -0.22 -1.33 -8.86
CA GLY A 42 -0.55 -2.44 -7.96
C GLY A 42 -1.27 -1.96 -6.70
N LYS A 43 -1.98 -2.89 -6.06
CA LYS A 43 -2.83 -2.60 -4.89
C LYS A 43 -2.65 -3.67 -3.83
N LEU A 44 -2.70 -3.25 -2.56
CA LEU A 44 -2.85 -4.14 -1.42
C LEU A 44 -4.31 -4.13 -0.95
N SER A 45 -4.86 -5.31 -0.62
CA SER A 45 -6.18 -5.39 0.01
C SER A 45 -6.13 -6.32 1.21
N PHE A 46 -6.63 -5.85 2.35
CA PHE A 46 -6.68 -6.58 3.61
C PHE A 46 -8.11 -7.06 3.88
N TRP A 47 -8.25 -8.25 4.46
CA TRP A 47 -9.56 -8.79 4.84
C TRP A 47 -9.42 -9.71 6.07
N GLN A 48 -10.52 -9.93 6.78
CA GLN A 48 -10.59 -10.84 7.93
C GLN A 48 -11.50 -12.03 7.58
N ALA A 49 -11.02 -13.26 7.77
CA ALA A 49 -11.80 -14.47 7.58
C ALA A 49 -12.88 -14.61 8.65
N SER A 50 -13.82 -15.52 8.44
CA SER A 50 -14.84 -15.89 9.42
C SER A 50 -14.28 -16.45 10.73
N ASP A 51 -13.04 -16.96 10.72
CA ASP A 51 -12.31 -17.42 11.90
C ASP A 51 -11.58 -16.29 12.65
N GLY A 52 -11.72 -15.05 12.19
CA GLY A 52 -11.10 -13.86 12.78
C GLY A 52 -9.66 -13.62 12.35
N GLN A 53 -9.06 -14.46 11.50
CA GLN A 53 -7.70 -14.26 11.01
C GLN A 53 -7.65 -13.26 9.86
N TRP A 54 -6.60 -12.45 9.85
CA TRP A 54 -6.33 -11.43 8.86
C TRP A 54 -5.48 -11.96 7.72
N HIS A 55 -5.77 -11.51 6.52
CA HIS A 55 -5.00 -11.80 5.31
C HIS A 55 -4.83 -10.52 4.50
N PHE A 56 -3.91 -10.55 3.55
CA PHE A 56 -3.82 -9.56 2.49
C PHE A 56 -3.59 -10.20 1.13
N ASN A 57 -3.95 -9.47 0.08
CA ASN A 57 -3.65 -9.81 -1.30
C ASN A 57 -2.78 -8.71 -1.93
N LEU A 58 -1.78 -9.12 -2.71
CA LEU A 58 -1.20 -8.27 -3.75
C LEU A 58 -2.05 -8.43 -5.02
N LYS A 59 -2.47 -7.30 -5.58
CA LYS A 59 -3.27 -7.24 -6.81
C LYS A 59 -2.54 -6.44 -7.89
N SER A 60 -2.73 -6.84 -9.14
CA SER A 60 -2.37 -6.03 -10.30
C SER A 60 -3.23 -4.76 -10.37
N GLY A 61 -2.87 -3.83 -11.27
CA GLY A 61 -3.62 -2.59 -11.50
C GLY A 61 -5.12 -2.78 -11.73
N ASN A 62 -5.45 -3.73 -12.61
CA ASN A 62 -6.82 -4.12 -12.93
C ASN A 62 -7.57 -4.85 -11.78
N GLY A 63 -6.90 -5.10 -10.65
CA GLY A 63 -7.50 -5.70 -9.45
C GLY A 63 -7.45 -7.22 -9.37
N ALA A 64 -6.88 -7.91 -10.36
CA ALA A 64 -6.69 -9.35 -10.29
C ALA A 64 -5.73 -9.72 -9.14
N ILE A 65 -6.05 -10.79 -8.40
CA ILE A 65 -5.23 -11.27 -7.29
C ILE A 65 -4.01 -11.99 -7.88
N LEU A 66 -2.82 -11.51 -7.52
CA LEU A 66 -1.55 -12.11 -7.91
C LEU A 66 -1.03 -13.04 -6.82
N LEU A 67 -1.03 -12.54 -5.57
CA LEU A 67 -0.53 -13.27 -4.41
C LEU A 67 -1.45 -13.05 -3.22
N THR A 68 -1.57 -14.07 -2.38
CA THR A 68 -2.34 -14.06 -1.13
C THR A 68 -1.43 -14.48 0.01
N SER A 69 -1.54 -13.79 1.14
CA SER A 69 -0.77 -14.11 2.34
C SER A 69 -1.30 -15.36 3.05
N GLU A 70 -0.49 -15.88 3.97
CA GLU A 70 -1.02 -16.75 5.03
C GLU A 70 -1.97 -16.00 5.99
N ALA A 71 -2.54 -16.75 6.94
CA ALA A 71 -3.44 -16.23 7.95
C ALA A 71 -2.66 -15.62 9.14
N TYR A 72 -3.05 -14.43 9.57
CA TYR A 72 -2.47 -13.74 10.72
C TYR A 72 -3.49 -13.54 11.82
N LYS A 73 -3.10 -13.77 13.08
CA LYS A 73 -4.00 -13.55 14.24
C LYS A 73 -4.39 -12.09 14.46
N ALA A 74 -3.64 -11.15 13.90
CA ALA A 74 -3.87 -9.71 14.07
C ALA A 74 -3.60 -8.96 12.75
N ARG A 75 -4.32 -7.84 12.55
CA ARG A 75 -4.16 -6.98 11.37
C ARG A 75 -2.74 -6.45 11.21
N THR A 76 -2.06 -6.13 12.32
CA THR A 76 -0.65 -5.69 12.32
C THR A 76 0.29 -6.78 11.80
N GLY A 77 -0.02 -8.07 12.02
CA GLY A 77 0.72 -9.18 11.42
C GLY A 77 0.58 -9.22 9.89
N ALA A 78 -0.65 -9.08 9.39
CA ALA A 78 -0.89 -8.98 7.95
C ALA A 78 -0.22 -7.75 7.33
N ILE A 79 -0.21 -6.61 8.03
CA ILE A 79 0.50 -5.40 7.61
C ILE A 79 2.01 -5.65 7.53
N ASN A 80 2.61 -6.32 8.53
CA ASN A 80 4.04 -6.70 8.47
C ASN A 80 4.34 -7.59 7.25
N GLY A 81 3.49 -8.58 6.96
CA GLY A 81 3.63 -9.40 5.75
C GLY A 81 3.51 -8.58 4.46
N ALA A 82 2.61 -7.60 4.42
CA ALA A 82 2.45 -6.70 3.28
C ALA A 82 3.68 -5.79 3.10
N LEU A 83 4.23 -5.23 4.18
CA LEU A 83 5.47 -4.46 4.14
C LEU A 83 6.65 -5.30 3.66
N SER A 84 6.76 -6.54 4.14
CA SER A 84 7.77 -7.49 3.66
C SER A 84 7.57 -7.83 2.17
N THR A 85 6.32 -7.92 1.70
CA THR A 85 6.01 -8.09 0.27
C THR A 85 6.48 -6.90 -0.56
N LEU A 86 6.32 -5.67 -0.06
CA LEU A 86 6.80 -4.47 -0.75
C LEU A 86 8.33 -4.38 -0.77
N GLU A 87 8.99 -4.77 0.32
CA GLU A 87 10.45 -4.76 0.43
C GLU A 87 11.11 -5.80 -0.49
N ASN A 88 10.57 -7.02 -0.53
CA ASN A 88 11.21 -8.15 -1.22
C ASN A 88 10.63 -8.40 -2.62
N GLY A 89 9.42 -7.93 -2.90
CA GLY A 89 8.68 -8.23 -4.13
C GLY A 89 9.14 -7.46 -5.37
N VAL A 90 10.06 -6.50 -5.23
CA VAL A 90 10.72 -5.84 -6.38
C VAL A 90 11.76 -6.74 -7.04
N ASP A 91 12.31 -7.71 -6.30
CA ASP A 91 13.33 -8.62 -6.80
C ASP A 91 12.72 -9.97 -7.21
N SER A 92 12.72 -10.23 -8.53
CA SER A 92 12.28 -11.50 -9.09
C SER A 92 12.97 -12.73 -8.48
N ALA A 93 14.19 -12.59 -7.94
CA ALA A 93 14.92 -13.68 -7.30
C ALA A 93 14.30 -14.14 -5.97
N MET A 94 13.49 -13.28 -5.34
CA MET A 94 12.74 -13.61 -4.12
C MET A 94 11.52 -14.48 -4.39
N TYR A 95 11.17 -14.68 -5.66
CA TYR A 95 10.07 -15.54 -6.09
C TYR A 95 10.56 -16.95 -6.42
N VAL A 96 9.91 -17.95 -5.84
CA VAL A 96 10.20 -19.36 -6.07
C VAL A 96 9.04 -20.01 -6.81
N VAL A 97 9.27 -20.40 -8.06
CA VAL A 97 8.35 -21.24 -8.85
C VAL A 97 8.59 -22.69 -8.48
N LYS A 98 7.61 -23.35 -7.87
CA LYS A 98 7.70 -24.76 -7.46
C LYS A 98 6.57 -25.61 -8.06
N PRO A 99 6.82 -26.91 -8.35
CA PRO A 99 5.76 -27.83 -8.72
C PRO A 99 4.71 -27.97 -7.61
N ALA A 100 3.46 -28.15 -8.01
CA ALA A 100 2.32 -28.50 -7.17
C ALA A 100 1.62 -29.73 -7.76
N ALA A 101 0.67 -30.33 -7.02
CA ALA A 101 -0.02 -31.55 -7.45
C ALA A 101 -0.65 -31.45 -8.86
N LYS A 102 -1.06 -30.25 -9.27
CA LYS A 102 -1.67 -29.96 -10.59
C LYS A 102 -1.09 -28.70 -11.24
N GLY A 103 0.22 -28.62 -11.36
CA GLY A 103 0.90 -27.53 -12.07
C GLY A 103 2.03 -26.90 -11.26
N PHE A 104 2.07 -25.56 -11.20
CA PHE A 104 3.13 -24.76 -10.59
C PHE A 104 2.52 -23.68 -9.71
N VAL A 105 3.16 -23.37 -8.58
CA VAL A 105 2.82 -22.22 -7.73
C VAL A 105 4.04 -21.33 -7.58
N VAL A 106 3.78 -20.06 -7.29
CA VAL A 106 4.78 -19.03 -7.01
C VAL A 106 4.69 -18.65 -5.54
N ASN A 107 5.82 -18.70 -4.87
CA ASN A 107 5.95 -18.23 -3.49
C ASN A 107 6.88 -17.01 -3.46
N LEU A 108 6.46 -15.90 -2.88
CA LEU A 108 7.37 -14.81 -2.54
C LEU A 108 7.99 -15.09 -1.17
N LYS A 109 9.31 -14.93 -1.05
CA LYS A 109 10.04 -15.09 0.19
C LYS A 109 10.52 -13.74 0.74
N ALA A 110 10.72 -13.70 2.05
CA ALA A 110 11.47 -12.64 2.73
C ALA A 110 12.97 -12.94 2.66
N ALA A 111 13.80 -11.93 2.97
CA ALA A 111 15.26 -12.07 3.02
C ALA A 111 15.77 -13.19 3.95
N ASN A 112 15.00 -13.53 4.99
CA ASN A 112 15.30 -14.65 5.90
C ASN A 112 14.92 -16.03 5.33
N GLY A 113 14.35 -16.10 4.12
CA GLY A 113 13.95 -17.31 3.42
C GLY A 113 12.53 -17.81 3.73
N GLU A 114 11.81 -17.18 4.67
CA GLU A 114 10.43 -17.51 4.99
C GLU A 114 9.49 -17.10 3.85
N VAL A 115 8.42 -17.87 3.63
CA VAL A 115 7.43 -17.56 2.59
C VAL A 115 6.43 -16.55 3.13
N ILE A 116 6.25 -15.44 2.43
CA ILE A 116 5.33 -14.36 2.81
C ILE A 116 3.95 -14.56 2.16
N THR A 117 3.95 -14.89 0.87
CA THR A 117 2.73 -14.99 0.06
C THR A 117 2.80 -16.13 -0.95
N TYR A 118 1.62 -16.60 -1.36
CA TYR A 118 1.41 -17.70 -2.27
C TYR A 118 0.55 -17.24 -3.45
N SER A 119 0.86 -17.70 -4.67
CA SER A 119 -0.04 -17.56 -5.81
C SER A 119 -1.08 -18.67 -5.85
N GLN A 120 -2.04 -18.52 -6.76
CA GLN A 120 -2.82 -19.66 -7.26
C GLN A 120 -1.94 -20.70 -7.98
N VAL A 121 -2.52 -21.85 -8.32
CA VAL A 121 -1.86 -22.88 -9.13
C VAL A 121 -1.99 -22.54 -10.62
N TYR A 122 -0.87 -22.53 -11.33
CA TYR A 122 -0.77 -22.34 -12.77
C TYR A 122 -0.51 -23.67 -13.48
N ALA A 123 -1.16 -23.91 -14.62
CA ALA A 123 -0.98 -25.16 -15.36
C ALA A 123 0.46 -25.38 -15.87
N THR A 124 1.15 -24.31 -16.26
CA THR A 124 2.50 -24.38 -16.85
C THR A 124 3.50 -23.51 -16.09
N LYS A 125 4.79 -23.89 -16.16
CA LYS A 125 5.90 -23.10 -15.60
C LYS A 125 5.99 -21.71 -16.25
N SER A 126 5.67 -21.61 -17.54
CA SER A 126 5.64 -20.33 -18.27
C SER A 126 4.58 -19.38 -17.69
N SER A 127 3.36 -19.86 -17.44
CA SER A 127 2.32 -19.06 -16.79
C SER A 127 2.70 -18.62 -15.37
N ALA A 128 3.34 -19.51 -14.59
CA ALA A 128 3.87 -19.13 -13.27
C ALA A 128 4.99 -18.08 -13.37
N THR A 129 5.84 -18.15 -14.40
CA THR A 129 6.90 -17.15 -14.64
C THR A 129 6.31 -15.78 -15.01
N ARG A 130 5.27 -15.74 -15.84
CA ARG A 130 4.53 -14.49 -16.12
C ARG A 130 3.90 -13.89 -14.86
N ALA A 131 3.41 -14.73 -13.95
CA ALA A 131 2.87 -14.26 -12.67
C ALA A 131 3.95 -13.60 -11.79
N VAL A 132 5.21 -14.05 -11.85
CA VAL A 132 6.34 -13.36 -11.20
C VAL A 132 6.51 -11.96 -11.78
N THR A 133 6.58 -11.83 -13.12
CA THR A 133 6.71 -10.52 -13.78
C THR A 133 5.57 -9.58 -13.41
N SER A 134 4.32 -10.06 -13.42
CA SER A 134 3.16 -9.26 -13.01
C SER A 134 3.21 -8.85 -11.53
N SER A 135 3.71 -9.72 -10.66
CA SER A 135 3.87 -9.43 -9.23
C SER A 135 4.92 -8.36 -8.99
N VAL A 136 6.09 -8.48 -9.64
CA VAL A 136 7.14 -7.46 -9.59
C VAL A 136 6.60 -6.12 -10.10
N LYS A 137 5.94 -6.10 -11.26
CA LYS A 137 5.32 -4.88 -11.81
C LYS A 137 4.30 -4.26 -10.85
N ALA A 138 3.48 -5.07 -10.19
CA ALA A 138 2.51 -4.59 -9.21
C ALA A 138 3.19 -3.95 -8.00
N VAL A 139 4.24 -4.57 -7.45
CA VAL A 139 4.99 -4.02 -6.31
C VAL A 139 5.73 -2.74 -6.71
N THR A 140 6.47 -2.76 -7.82
CA THR A 140 7.21 -1.58 -8.32
C THR A 140 6.27 -0.40 -8.56
N SER A 141 5.17 -0.59 -9.29
CA SER A 141 4.22 0.50 -9.55
C SER A 141 3.52 1.05 -8.29
N LEU A 142 3.37 0.23 -7.24
CA LEU A 142 2.85 0.69 -5.94
C LEU A 142 3.89 1.56 -5.23
N LEU A 143 5.15 1.14 -5.21
CA LEU A 143 6.25 1.92 -4.64
C LEU A 143 6.48 3.24 -5.39
N ASP A 144 6.51 3.21 -6.73
CA ASP A 144 6.63 4.41 -7.56
C ASP A 144 5.50 5.41 -7.28
N LYS A 145 4.27 4.92 -7.14
CA LYS A 145 3.12 5.76 -6.79
C LYS A 145 3.24 6.35 -5.39
N ARG A 146 3.80 5.60 -4.43
CA ARG A 146 4.06 6.10 -3.07
C ARG A 146 5.10 7.22 -3.09
N GLU A 147 6.16 7.07 -3.88
CA GLU A 147 7.24 8.06 -3.99
C GLU A 147 6.83 9.31 -4.77
N ALA A 148 6.06 9.15 -5.85
CA ALA A 148 5.57 10.25 -6.68
C ALA A 148 4.39 11.02 -6.06
N ALA A 149 3.86 10.57 -4.91
CA ALA A 149 2.66 11.13 -4.31
C ALA A 149 2.88 12.60 -3.87
N ALA A 150 2.38 13.53 -4.69
CA ALA A 150 2.19 14.93 -4.33
C ALA A 150 0.72 15.21 -4.00
N GLY A 151 0.46 16.27 -3.22
CA GLY A 151 -0.90 16.63 -2.83
C GLY A 151 -1.49 15.67 -1.79
N ALA A 152 -2.75 15.26 -2.00
CA ALA A 152 -3.48 14.48 -1.01
C ALA A 152 -2.95 13.05 -0.90
N ARG A 153 -2.47 12.69 0.28
CA ARG A 153 -1.85 11.37 0.55
C ARG A 153 -1.83 11.07 2.04
N THR A 154 -1.63 9.82 2.39
CA THR A 154 -1.23 9.41 3.74
C THR A 154 0.22 8.95 3.68
N GLU A 155 1.04 9.46 4.59
CA GLU A 155 2.46 9.17 4.63
C GLU A 155 2.82 8.67 6.03
N VAL A 156 3.44 7.49 6.11
CA VAL A 156 4.04 6.96 7.35
C VAL A 156 5.52 7.33 7.32
N LEU A 157 5.98 7.99 8.39
CA LEU A 157 7.34 8.49 8.56
C LEU A 157 7.95 7.95 9.85
N VAL A 158 9.26 7.76 9.85
CA VAL A 158 10.04 7.50 11.06
C VAL A 158 10.75 8.79 11.50
N GLY A 159 10.66 9.13 12.79
CA GLY A 159 11.39 10.25 13.37
C GLY A 159 12.80 9.85 13.84
N ASP A 160 13.60 10.83 14.24
CA ASP A 160 14.98 10.61 14.69
C ASP A 160 15.10 9.67 15.90
N SER A 161 14.03 9.57 16.70
CA SER A 161 13.92 8.63 17.83
C SER A 161 13.64 7.18 17.42
N GLY A 162 13.50 6.90 16.12
CA GLY A 162 13.09 5.60 15.58
C GLY A 162 11.59 5.31 15.73
N GLN A 163 10.80 6.24 16.26
CA GLN A 163 9.35 6.10 16.37
C GLN A 163 8.65 6.50 15.07
N PHE A 164 7.56 5.80 14.76
CA PHE A 164 6.78 6.00 13.56
C PHE A 164 5.58 6.93 13.83
N ARG A 165 5.17 7.69 12.84
CA ARG A 165 3.91 8.44 12.85
C ARG A 165 3.37 8.49 11.44
N PHE A 166 2.11 8.85 11.28
CA PHE A 166 1.56 9.16 9.97
C PHE A 166 1.01 10.57 9.90
N ASN A 167 1.05 11.13 8.70
CA ASN A 167 0.41 12.38 8.35
C ASN A 167 -0.60 12.13 7.22
N VAL A 168 -1.74 12.80 7.30
CA VAL A 168 -2.64 12.96 6.16
C VAL A 168 -2.42 14.34 5.59
N PHE A 169 -2.20 14.41 4.28
CA PHE A 169 -2.02 15.64 3.54
C PHE A 169 -3.27 15.96 2.75
N ALA A 170 -3.60 17.25 2.67
CA ALA A 170 -4.66 17.77 1.82
C ALA A 170 -4.20 17.90 0.35
N LYS A 171 -5.13 18.23 -0.56
CA LYS A 171 -4.84 18.37 -2.00
C LYS A 171 -3.74 19.39 -2.31
N ASN A 172 -3.61 20.42 -1.48
CA ASN A 172 -2.58 21.44 -1.58
C ASN A 172 -1.21 21.00 -1.01
N GLY A 173 -1.08 19.75 -0.55
CA GLY A 173 0.16 19.20 0.02
C GLY A 173 0.46 19.65 1.45
N GLN A 174 -0.46 20.33 2.14
CA GLN A 174 -0.33 20.67 3.56
C GLN A 174 -0.84 19.54 4.45
N ILE A 175 -0.22 19.36 5.61
CA ILE A 175 -0.67 18.40 6.62
C ILE A 175 -2.01 18.86 7.18
N ILE A 176 -3.01 17.98 7.18
CA ILE A 176 -4.33 18.24 7.77
C ILE A 176 -4.55 17.44 9.06
N LEU A 177 -3.86 16.30 9.20
CA LEU A 177 -3.93 15.44 10.38
C LEU A 177 -2.57 14.80 10.63
N SER A 178 -2.17 14.71 11.89
CA SER A 178 -1.00 13.96 12.33
C SER A 178 -1.40 12.97 13.41
N SER A 179 -0.76 11.80 13.43
CA SER A 179 -0.91 10.83 14.50
C SER A 179 0.02 11.12 15.68
N GLU A 180 -0.24 10.43 16.79
CA GLU A 180 0.75 10.22 17.84
C GLU A 180 1.90 9.32 17.33
N GLN A 181 2.93 9.15 18.16
CA GLN A 181 4.06 8.26 17.87
C GLN A 181 3.71 6.79 18.15
N TYR A 182 4.21 5.91 17.30
CA TYR A 182 4.10 4.46 17.37
C TYR A 182 5.49 3.84 17.45
N THR A 183 5.60 2.71 18.15
CA THR A 183 6.87 1.99 18.28
C THR A 183 7.20 1.12 17.07
N THR A 184 6.23 0.85 16.19
CA THR A 184 6.42 0.03 14.98
C THR A 184 5.73 0.65 13.77
N GLU A 185 6.28 0.40 12.59
CA GLU A 185 5.74 0.89 11.32
C GLU A 185 4.33 0.31 11.07
N ALA A 186 4.12 -0.97 11.34
CA ALA A 186 2.82 -1.61 11.18
C ALA A 186 1.75 -1.04 12.13
N ALA A 187 2.12 -0.60 13.33
CA ALA A 187 1.18 0.09 14.21
C ALA A 187 0.77 1.46 13.65
N ALA A 188 1.71 2.21 13.06
CA ALA A 188 1.40 3.47 12.38
C ALA A 188 0.48 3.26 11.16
N PHE A 189 0.76 2.26 10.32
CA PHE A 189 -0.14 1.90 9.22
C PHE A 189 -1.52 1.45 9.71
N ASN A 190 -1.58 0.67 10.80
CA ASN A 190 -2.85 0.27 11.40
C ASN A 190 -3.65 1.49 11.90
N GLY A 191 -2.98 2.47 12.52
CA GLY A 191 -3.59 3.74 12.92
C GLY A 191 -4.09 4.56 11.72
N ALA A 192 -3.30 4.63 10.64
CA ALA A 192 -3.69 5.31 9.40
C ALA A 192 -4.92 4.66 8.76
N MET A 193 -4.99 3.32 8.73
CA MET A 193 -6.16 2.58 8.25
C MET A 193 -7.39 2.80 9.15
N ALA A 194 -7.21 2.94 10.46
CA ALA A 194 -8.29 3.28 11.37
C ALA A 194 -8.81 4.71 11.13
N VAL A 195 -7.92 5.68 10.89
CA VAL A 195 -8.33 7.03 10.48
C VAL A 195 -9.10 6.98 9.16
N GLN A 196 -8.64 6.19 8.19
CA GLN A 196 -9.30 6.03 6.90
C GLN A 196 -10.71 5.41 7.02
N SER A 197 -10.92 4.43 7.91
CA SER A 197 -12.24 3.83 8.12
C SER A 197 -13.15 4.73 8.96
N GLU A 198 -12.68 5.15 10.14
CA GLU A 198 -13.50 5.84 11.13
C GLU A 198 -13.70 7.31 10.79
N GLY A 199 -12.69 7.97 10.21
CA GLY A 199 -12.74 9.38 9.83
C GLY A 199 -13.70 9.68 8.67
N GLN A 200 -14.34 8.66 8.09
CA GLN A 200 -15.47 8.89 7.17
C GLN A 200 -16.75 9.25 7.92
N ASN A 201 -16.84 8.94 9.21
CA ASN A 201 -17.99 9.22 10.07
C ASN A 201 -17.83 10.57 10.75
N ALA A 202 -18.82 11.47 10.62
CA ALA A 202 -18.78 12.79 11.25
C ALA A 202 -18.68 12.71 12.79
N SER A 203 -19.21 11.64 13.40
CA SER A 203 -19.15 11.39 14.85
C SER A 203 -17.75 11.05 15.37
N ALA A 204 -16.81 10.67 14.51
CA ALA A 204 -15.42 10.41 14.90
C ALA A 204 -14.68 11.70 15.28
N TYR A 205 -15.20 12.87 14.92
CA TYR A 205 -14.53 14.14 15.08
C TYR A 205 -14.95 14.87 16.35
N THR A 206 -13.98 15.41 17.07
CA THR A 206 -14.21 16.32 18.19
C THR A 206 -13.47 17.62 17.97
N LEU A 207 -14.20 18.71 17.70
CA LEU A 207 -13.65 20.06 17.64
C LEU A 207 -13.31 20.55 19.06
N LYS A 208 -12.14 21.15 19.22
CA LYS A 208 -11.61 21.69 20.47
C LYS A 208 -11.04 23.09 20.25
N GLN A 209 -10.94 23.85 21.33
CA GLN A 209 -10.26 25.13 21.38
C GLN A 209 -9.21 25.07 22.50
N ASN A 210 -8.00 25.55 22.25
CA ASN A 210 -6.97 25.64 23.28
C ASN A 210 -7.13 26.94 24.10
N THR A 211 -6.36 27.07 25.17
CA THR A 211 -6.37 28.24 26.05
C THR A 211 -5.93 29.54 25.36
N ALA A 212 -5.17 29.44 24.26
CA ALA A 212 -4.75 30.56 23.44
C ALA A 212 -5.79 30.99 22.39
N GLY A 213 -6.98 30.34 22.37
CA GLY A 213 -8.08 30.66 21.46
C GLY A 213 -8.02 29.96 20.10
N GLY A 214 -6.96 29.20 19.80
CA GLY A 214 -6.80 28.41 18.58
C GLY A 214 -7.69 27.17 18.57
N PHE A 215 -8.24 26.83 17.40
CA PHE A 215 -9.14 25.70 17.18
C PHE A 215 -8.40 24.52 16.55
N PHE A 216 -8.76 23.31 16.92
CA PHE A 216 -8.23 22.08 16.34
C PHE A 216 -9.27 20.97 16.49
N PHE A 217 -9.08 19.84 15.84
CA PHE A 217 -9.96 18.69 16.00
C PHE A 217 -9.18 17.40 16.19
N ASN A 218 -9.79 16.47 16.91
CA ASN A 218 -9.29 15.12 17.06
C ASN A 218 -10.19 14.16 16.27
N VAL A 219 -9.59 13.14 15.65
CA VAL A 219 -10.28 11.97 15.13
C VAL A 219 -10.13 10.85 16.15
N LYS A 220 -11.25 10.19 16.48
CA LYS A 220 -11.29 9.09 17.44
C LYS A 220 -11.67 7.77 16.78
N ALA A 221 -11.08 6.68 17.25
CA ALA A 221 -11.53 5.33 16.93
C ALA A 221 -12.82 4.97 17.69
N LEU A 222 -13.44 3.85 17.33
CA LEU A 222 -14.65 3.32 17.97
C LEU A 222 -14.47 3.06 19.48
N ASN A 223 -13.25 2.72 19.90
CA ASN A 223 -12.90 2.53 21.31
C ASN A 223 -12.74 3.86 22.08
N GLY A 224 -12.93 5.01 21.42
CA GLY A 224 -12.81 6.35 22.00
C GLY A 224 -11.40 6.94 22.02
N GLU A 225 -10.39 6.18 21.62
CA GLU A 225 -9.00 6.60 21.56
C GLU A 225 -8.77 7.64 20.47
N VAL A 226 -7.92 8.65 20.73
CA VAL A 226 -7.54 9.63 19.71
C VAL A 226 -6.53 8.99 18.77
N ILE A 227 -6.89 8.89 17.49
CA ILE A 227 -6.07 8.28 16.43
C ILE A 227 -5.46 9.32 15.48
N GLY A 228 -5.83 10.59 15.63
CA GLY A 228 -5.17 11.70 14.95
C GLY A 228 -5.63 13.05 15.47
N THR A 229 -4.76 14.04 15.37
CA THR A 229 -4.99 15.42 15.79
C THR A 229 -4.66 16.36 14.63
N SER A 230 -5.51 17.35 14.39
CA SER A 230 -5.30 18.34 13.34
C SER A 230 -4.22 19.36 13.71
N GLN A 231 -3.85 20.17 12.72
CA GLN A 231 -3.16 21.43 13.00
C GLN A 231 -4.05 22.41 13.78
N GLN A 232 -3.42 23.46 14.29
CA GLN A 232 -4.09 24.60 14.92
C GLN A 232 -4.61 25.57 13.86
N TYR A 233 -5.83 26.05 14.05
CA TYR A 233 -6.52 27.01 13.19
C TYR A 233 -6.91 28.26 13.99
N THR A 234 -6.90 29.42 13.33
CA THR A 234 -7.24 30.70 13.98
C THR A 234 -8.73 30.88 14.20
N THR A 235 -9.58 30.23 13.39
CA THR A 235 -11.04 30.35 13.50
C THR A 235 -11.71 28.98 13.58
N LYS A 236 -12.87 28.95 14.26
CA LYS A 236 -13.75 27.78 14.29
C LYS A 236 -14.18 27.34 12.89
N ALA A 237 -14.46 28.29 12.00
CA ALA A 237 -14.86 28.02 10.62
C ALA A 237 -13.74 27.27 9.87
N SER A 238 -12.49 27.78 9.92
CA SER A 238 -11.36 27.11 9.26
C SER A 238 -11.10 25.69 9.77
N ALA A 239 -11.26 25.44 11.07
CA ALA A 239 -11.13 24.08 11.62
C ALA A 239 -12.27 23.16 11.13
N THR A 240 -13.49 23.70 11.01
CA THR A 240 -14.66 22.95 10.52
C THR A 240 -14.52 22.62 9.03
N ASP A 241 -14.02 23.54 8.22
CA ASP A 241 -13.74 23.31 6.80
C ASP A 241 -12.64 22.25 6.61
N ALA A 242 -11.61 22.28 7.46
CA ALA A 242 -10.57 21.26 7.47
C ALA A 242 -11.11 19.88 7.85
N MET A 243 -12.03 19.79 8.82
CA MET A 243 -12.72 18.53 9.15
C MET A 243 -13.47 17.96 7.94
N ALA A 244 -14.26 18.79 7.25
CA ALA A 244 -15.01 18.39 6.07
C ALA A 244 -14.09 17.96 4.91
N SER A 245 -12.98 18.69 4.73
CA SER A 245 -11.95 18.36 3.74
C SER A 245 -11.32 16.99 4.02
N LEU A 246 -10.90 16.75 5.27
CA LEU A 246 -10.35 15.46 5.68
C LEU A 246 -11.36 14.33 5.47
N GLN A 247 -12.60 14.49 5.93
CA GLN A 247 -13.64 13.49 5.74
C GLN A 247 -13.86 13.14 4.25
N SER A 248 -13.83 14.14 3.36
CA SER A 248 -13.93 13.91 1.92
C SER A 248 -12.71 13.20 1.35
N LEU A 249 -11.51 13.53 1.82
CA LEU A 249 -10.26 12.92 1.35
C LEU A 249 -10.16 11.44 1.74
N LEU A 250 -10.55 11.09 2.96
CA LEU A 250 -10.44 9.73 3.48
C LEU A 250 -11.29 8.71 2.70
N LYS A 251 -12.31 9.15 1.95
CA LYS A 251 -13.10 8.31 1.05
C LYS A 251 -12.34 7.84 -0.19
N THR A 252 -11.30 8.58 -0.60
CA THR A 252 -10.57 8.32 -1.85
C THR A 252 -9.10 8.01 -1.63
N LEU A 253 -8.53 8.39 -0.49
CA LEU A 253 -7.15 8.07 -0.15
C LEU A 253 -6.98 6.57 0.06
N VAL A 254 -5.77 6.08 -0.23
CA VAL A 254 -5.34 4.70 0.03
C VAL A 254 -4.09 4.80 0.91
N VAL A 255 -4.04 3.97 1.96
CA VAL A 255 -2.96 4.00 2.97
C VAL A 255 -1.76 3.13 2.58
N LEU A 256 -1.98 2.11 1.73
CA LEU A 256 -0.98 1.18 1.19
C LEU A 256 -1.34 0.75 -0.23
#